data_AF-X1GSZ5-F1
#
_entry.id   AF-X1GSZ5-F1
#
_cell.length_a   1.000
_cell.length_b   1.000
_cell.length_c   1.000
_cell.angle_alpha   90.00
_cell.angle_beta   90.00
_cell.angle_gamma   90.00
#
_symmetry.space_group_name_H-M   'P 1'
#
loop_
_entity.id
_entity.type
_entity.pdbx_description
1 polymer ?
#
loop_
_entity_poly.entity_id
_entity_poly.type
_entity_poly.pdbx_seq_one_letter_code
_entity_poly.pdbx_strand_id
1 'polypeptide(L)'
;WSPIRVGEVGKQKELEEFINLLNLNPDRYISATVSKGAEPETLSVGYNIYEANPWHYFLQVDNSGTDDRQWTPRVGLINTNLTGIDDRFTVFYQAPWDKGITDRYSIFGSYDFPIMGPKLRLELYAGYSQFDVDGGGGINFLGHGSLYGGKLRYNAFQKDGWFFDLTTSLSREKSKVSSSIFSAILGSEVEMDLWGIGFDIHKRSDMSNTSITFDRVQSVDGSSQRKFWDSATLTGARTNADRDFSIYTTAASHSQYLDNDKIQRLTGSLRWIVPDERLVPAKMTTFGGMYSVRGYKESRIIADGGILASVQYEYDLVKHDAAQGQPTPTLGEYEIKKLAPLVFF
;
A
#
# COMPACT_ATOMS: atom_id res chain seq x y z
N TRP A 1 -20.39 7.77 16.85
CA TRP A 1 -20.99 7.85 15.50
C TRP A 1 -22.05 6.79 15.24
N SER A 2 -22.74 6.27 16.27
CA SER A 2 -23.76 5.25 16.03
C SER A 2 -24.89 5.80 15.15
N PRO A 3 -25.34 5.05 14.12
CA PRO A 3 -26.50 5.42 13.32
C PRO A 3 -27.82 5.19 14.07
N ILE A 4 -27.80 4.51 15.23
CA ILE A 4 -28.98 4.28 16.07
C ILE A 4 -29.01 5.34 17.17
N ARG A 5 -30.15 6.03 17.28
CA ARG A 5 -30.40 7.06 18.31
C ARG A 5 -31.63 6.70 19.13
N VAL A 6 -31.64 7.14 20.38
CA VAL A 6 -32.78 6.97 21.28
C VAL A 6 -33.99 7.73 20.71
N GLY A 7 -35.12 7.04 20.59
CA GLY A 7 -36.37 7.60 20.05
C GLY A 7 -36.50 7.57 18.53
N GLU A 8 -35.50 7.09 17.80
CA GLU A 8 -35.57 6.90 16.35
C GLU A 8 -35.84 5.45 15.97
N VAL A 9 -36.45 5.22 14.79
CA VAL A 9 -36.66 3.88 14.25
C VAL A 9 -35.30 3.26 13.91
N GLY A 10 -35.00 2.11 14.52
CA GLY A 10 -33.74 1.41 14.30
C GLY A 10 -33.63 0.87 12.87
N LYS A 11 -32.57 1.26 12.17
CA LYS A 11 -32.26 0.79 10.82
C LYS A 11 -31.15 -0.24 10.85
N GLN A 12 -31.52 -1.51 10.78
CA GLN A 12 -30.59 -2.65 10.84
C GLN A 12 -29.45 -2.53 9.82
N LYS A 13 -29.77 -2.20 8.57
CA LYS A 13 -28.76 -2.09 7.50
C LYS A 13 -27.70 -1.01 7.80
N GLU A 14 -28.12 0.16 8.30
CA GLU A 14 -27.17 1.24 8.64
C GLU A 14 -26.28 0.84 9.82
N LEU A 15 -26.84 0.12 10.80
CA LEU A 15 -26.09 -0.41 11.94
C LEU A 15 -25.05 -1.46 11.50
N GLU A 16 -25.43 -2.41 10.65
CA GLU A 16 -24.53 -3.44 10.11
C GLU A 16 -23.39 -2.82 9.28
N GLU A 17 -23.70 -1.92 8.35
CA GLU A 17 -22.69 -1.22 7.56
C GLU A 17 -21.71 -0.43 8.44
N PHE A 18 -22.21 0.19 9.50
CA PHE A 18 -21.40 0.94 10.46
C PHE A 18 -20.44 0.03 11.23
N ILE A 19 -20.94 -1.10 11.75
CA ILE A 19 -20.12 -2.07 12.50
C ILE A 19 -19.06 -2.71 11.59
N ASN A 20 -19.45 -3.08 10.37
CA ASN A 20 -18.55 -3.65 9.38
C ASN A 20 -17.35 -2.73 9.09
N LEU A 21 -17.58 -1.41 8.98
CA LEU A 21 -16.49 -0.45 8.78
C LEU A 21 -15.60 -0.30 10.01
N LEU A 22 -16.18 -0.30 11.21
CA LEU A 22 -15.38 -0.26 12.45
C LEU A 22 -14.54 -1.52 12.64
N ASN A 23 -14.97 -2.66 12.10
CA ASN A 23 -14.25 -3.93 12.12
C ASN A 23 -13.17 -4.04 11.03
N LEU A 24 -12.96 -3.00 10.22
CA LEU A 24 -11.77 -2.92 9.36
C LEU A 24 -10.50 -2.62 10.16
N ASN A 25 -10.63 -2.14 11.40
CA ASN A 25 -9.51 -1.97 12.32
C ASN A 25 -9.03 -3.36 12.81
N PRO A 26 -7.76 -3.74 12.60
CA PRO A 26 -7.29 -5.08 12.94
C PRO A 26 -7.23 -5.36 14.45
N ASP A 27 -7.14 -4.31 15.28
CA ASP A 27 -7.01 -4.43 16.74
C ASP A 27 -8.33 -4.19 17.47
N ARG A 28 -9.44 -4.09 16.73
CA ARG A 28 -10.76 -3.88 17.31
C ARG A 28 -11.79 -4.77 16.64
N TYR A 29 -12.63 -5.38 17.47
CA TYR A 29 -13.80 -6.11 17.03
C TYR A 29 -15.03 -5.64 17.78
N ILE A 30 -16.08 -5.31 17.03
CA ILE A 30 -17.35 -4.82 17.53
C ILE A 30 -18.45 -5.73 17.01
N SER A 31 -19.35 -6.13 17.90
CA SER A 31 -20.62 -6.77 17.57
C SER A 31 -21.76 -6.02 18.24
N ALA A 32 -22.93 -6.01 17.61
CA ALA A 32 -24.15 -5.48 18.22
C ALA A 32 -25.06 -6.60 18.71
N THR A 33 -25.67 -6.39 19.87
CA THR A 33 -26.74 -7.23 20.40
C THR A 33 -28.02 -6.41 20.42
N VAL A 34 -29.09 -6.92 19.82
CA VAL A 34 -30.40 -6.28 19.80
C VAL A 34 -31.35 -7.09 20.69
N SER A 35 -31.94 -6.45 21.69
CA SER A 35 -32.92 -7.05 22.59
C SER A 35 -34.18 -6.20 22.69
N LYS A 36 -35.23 -6.74 23.32
CA LYS A 36 -36.44 -5.97 23.64
C LYS A 36 -36.08 -4.84 24.62
N GLY A 37 -36.59 -3.65 24.37
CA GLY A 37 -36.45 -2.50 25.27
C GLY A 37 -37.39 -2.58 26.49
N ALA A 38 -37.25 -1.63 27.41
CA ALA A 38 -38.03 -1.58 28.65
C ALA A 38 -39.52 -1.27 28.39
N GLU A 39 -39.81 -0.44 27.39
CA GLU A 39 -41.16 -0.09 26.98
C GLU A 39 -41.67 -1.02 25.86
N PRO A 40 -42.99 -1.26 25.76
CA PRO A 40 -43.58 -1.97 24.62
C PRO A 40 -43.13 -1.36 23.28
N GLU A 41 -42.91 -2.22 22.28
CA GLU A 41 -42.50 -1.81 20.91
C GLU A 41 -41.16 -1.05 20.82
N THR A 42 -40.32 -1.11 21.86
CA THR A 42 -38.96 -0.54 21.83
C THR A 42 -37.87 -1.61 21.72
N LEU A 43 -36.72 -1.22 21.18
CA LEU A 43 -35.52 -2.06 21.07
C LEU A 43 -34.39 -1.47 21.94
N SER A 44 -33.58 -2.34 22.53
CA SER A 44 -32.31 -1.98 23.18
C SER A 44 -31.17 -2.52 22.33
N VAL A 45 -30.19 -1.67 22.02
CA VAL A 45 -29.01 -2.04 21.22
C VAL A 45 -27.78 -1.86 22.10
N GLY A 46 -27.08 -2.97 22.37
CA GLY A 46 -25.79 -2.99 23.05
C GLY A 46 -24.65 -3.26 22.07
N TYR A 47 -23.47 -2.72 22.36
CA TYR A 47 -22.24 -3.03 21.61
C TYR A 47 -21.28 -3.80 22.50
N ASN A 48 -20.86 -4.97 22.04
CA ASN A 48 -19.75 -5.69 22.65
C ASN A 48 -18.48 -5.29 21.89
N ILE A 49 -17.52 -4.71 22.61
CA ILE A 49 -16.29 -4.16 22.05
C ILE A 49 -15.12 -4.96 22.62
N TYR A 50 -14.30 -5.50 21.75
CA TYR A 50 -13.02 -6.10 22.06
C TYR A 50 -11.93 -5.25 21.42
N GLU A 51 -10.95 -4.83 22.21
CA GLU A 51 -9.79 -4.05 21.77
C GLU A 51 -8.51 -4.77 22.19
N ALA A 52 -7.57 -4.88 21.26
CA ALA A 52 -6.22 -5.32 21.50
C ALA A 52 -5.29 -4.11 21.66
N ASN A 53 -4.02 -4.35 22.02
CA ASN A 53 -3.03 -3.28 22.10
C ASN A 53 -2.85 -2.62 20.71
N PRO A 54 -3.10 -1.31 20.56
CA PRO A 54 -3.01 -0.65 19.27
C PRO A 54 -1.57 -0.38 18.81
N TRP A 55 -0.56 -0.58 19.66
CA TRP A 55 0.85 -0.31 19.35
C TRP A 55 1.56 -1.53 18.77
N HIS A 56 2.09 -1.38 17.55
CA HIS A 56 2.86 -2.39 16.85
C HIS A 56 4.22 -1.84 16.42
N TYR A 57 5.29 -2.48 16.89
CA TYR A 57 6.67 -2.16 16.52
C TYR A 57 7.19 -3.23 15.57
N PHE A 58 7.97 -2.84 14.56
CA PHE A 58 8.58 -3.81 13.66
C PHE A 58 10.00 -3.43 13.25
N LEU A 59 10.79 -4.48 13.02
CA LEU A 59 12.09 -4.43 12.39
C LEU A 59 12.05 -5.42 11.21
N GLN A 60 12.37 -4.94 10.02
CA GLN A 60 12.50 -5.75 8.82
C GLN A 60 13.94 -5.62 8.31
N VAL A 61 14.55 -6.76 8.04
CA VAL A 61 15.87 -6.88 7.42
C VAL A 61 15.72 -7.85 6.25
N ASP A 62 16.10 -7.41 5.06
CA ASP A 62 16.12 -8.24 3.87
C ASP A 62 17.28 -7.83 2.95
N ASN A 63 17.59 -8.71 2.00
CA ASN A 63 18.60 -8.50 0.98
C ASN A 63 17.98 -8.20 -0.39
N SER A 64 16.74 -7.65 -0.41
CA SER A 64 16.14 -7.19 -1.65
C SER A 64 16.76 -5.85 -2.08
N GLY A 65 16.68 -5.54 -3.38
CA GLY A 65 17.31 -4.37 -3.98
C GLY A 65 18.51 -4.70 -4.88
N THR A 66 18.92 -3.71 -5.67
CA THR A 66 20.12 -3.80 -6.52
C THR A 66 21.36 -4.05 -5.68
N ASP A 67 22.43 -4.58 -6.26
CA ASP A 67 23.67 -4.94 -5.53
C ASP A 67 24.18 -3.79 -4.63
N ASP A 68 23.96 -2.54 -5.04
CA ASP A 68 24.32 -1.34 -4.27
C ASP A 68 23.39 -0.94 -3.11
N ARG A 69 22.24 -1.61 -2.96
CA ARG A 69 21.13 -1.25 -2.06
C ARG A 69 20.58 -2.41 -1.24
N GLN A 70 21.19 -3.59 -1.33
CA GLN A 70 20.82 -4.72 -0.47
C GLN A 70 21.10 -4.36 0.99
N TRP A 71 20.43 -5.06 1.92
CA TRP A 71 20.61 -4.85 3.36
C TRP A 71 20.31 -3.42 3.78
N THR A 72 19.07 -3.00 3.50
CA THR A 72 18.53 -1.71 3.92
C THR A 72 17.42 -1.92 4.96
N PRO A 73 17.75 -2.10 6.25
CA PRO A 73 16.75 -2.40 7.26
C PRO A 73 15.75 -1.29 7.47
N ARG A 74 14.53 -1.70 7.79
CA ARG A 74 13.39 -0.83 8.06
C ARG A 74 12.95 -1.02 9.50
N VAL A 75 12.88 0.08 10.23
CA VAL A 75 12.30 0.14 11.58
C VAL A 75 11.07 1.00 11.51
N GLY A 76 9.99 0.57 12.14
CA GLY A 76 8.76 1.34 12.14
C GLY A 76 7.83 1.05 13.29
N LEU A 77 6.81 1.89 13.33
CA LEU A 77 5.79 1.95 14.35
C LEU A 77 4.44 2.15 13.67
N ILE A 78 3.46 1.35 14.08
CA ILE A 78 2.08 1.47 13.68
C ILE A 78 1.26 1.63 14.95
N ASN A 79 0.37 2.63 14.97
CA ASN A 79 -0.66 2.76 15.98
C ASN A 79 -2.03 2.74 15.27
N THR A 80 -2.96 1.90 15.71
CA THR A 80 -4.28 1.72 15.08
C THR A 80 -5.43 2.44 15.78
N ASN A 81 -5.15 3.20 16.85
CA ASN A 81 -6.13 4.05 17.54
C ASN A 81 -5.42 5.15 18.36
N LEU A 82 -4.64 6.02 17.68
CA LEU A 82 -3.67 6.90 18.35
C LEU A 82 -4.34 7.95 19.26
N THR A 83 -5.44 8.54 18.80
CA THR A 83 -6.18 9.59 19.53
C THR A 83 -7.52 9.09 20.07
N GLY A 84 -7.82 7.79 19.91
CA GLY A 84 -9.08 7.19 20.36
C GLY A 84 -10.26 7.42 19.42
N ILE A 85 -10.00 7.91 18.20
CA ILE A 85 -11.04 8.22 17.20
C ILE A 85 -11.02 7.25 16.04
N ASP A 86 -10.57 6.01 16.22
CA ASP A 86 -10.40 5.07 15.11
C ASP A 86 -9.44 5.58 14.02
N ASP A 87 -8.38 6.24 14.46
CA ASP A 87 -7.30 6.79 13.64
C ASP A 87 -6.08 5.87 13.60
N ARG A 88 -5.42 5.81 12.45
CA ARG A 88 -4.23 5.00 12.24
C ARG A 88 -3.04 5.87 11.90
N PHE A 89 -1.98 5.75 12.68
CA PHE A 89 -0.69 6.36 12.44
C PHE A 89 0.32 5.29 12.02
N THR A 90 1.13 5.60 11.01
CA THR A 90 2.25 4.75 10.59
C THR A 90 3.46 5.62 10.36
N VAL A 91 4.60 5.23 10.90
CA VAL A 91 5.89 5.83 10.58
C VAL A 91 6.93 4.74 10.43
N PHE A 92 7.77 4.85 9.41
CA PHE A 92 8.93 3.99 9.29
C PHE A 92 10.12 4.76 8.73
N TYR A 93 11.28 4.28 9.12
CA TYR A 93 12.57 4.76 8.68
C TYR A 93 13.36 3.58 8.13
N GLN A 94 14.02 3.77 7.01
CA GLN A 94 14.78 2.76 6.32
C GLN A 94 16.12 3.35 5.85
N ALA A 95 17.21 2.66 6.16
CA ALA A 95 18.57 3.10 5.81
C ALA A 95 19.53 1.90 5.63
N PRO A 96 20.52 1.99 4.73
CA PRO A 96 21.53 0.97 4.57
C PRO A 96 22.53 1.07 5.71
N TRP A 97 22.84 -0.06 6.35
CA TRP A 97 23.74 -0.06 7.50
C TRP A 97 25.22 -0.01 7.10
N ASP A 98 25.56 -0.48 5.90
CA ASP A 98 26.91 -0.54 5.35
C ASP A 98 27.38 0.77 4.71
N LYS A 99 26.44 1.56 4.16
CA LYS A 99 26.74 2.80 3.42
C LYS A 99 26.35 4.09 4.17
N GLY A 100 26.12 4.00 5.48
CA GLY A 100 25.83 5.12 6.38
C GLY A 100 24.33 5.41 6.56
N ILE A 101 23.91 5.60 7.81
CA ILE A 101 22.50 5.85 8.17
C ILE A 101 22.04 7.30 7.91
N THR A 102 22.97 8.26 7.86
CA THR A 102 22.61 9.68 7.71
C THR A 102 22.50 10.15 6.26
N ASP A 103 23.23 9.49 5.35
CA ASP A 103 23.45 10.00 3.99
C ASP A 103 22.55 9.33 2.95
N ARG A 104 21.97 8.17 3.32
CA ARG A 104 21.11 7.35 2.48
C ARG A 104 19.97 6.84 3.34
N TYR A 105 18.83 7.48 3.28
CA TYR A 105 17.70 7.05 4.06
C TYR A 105 16.40 7.37 3.36
N SER A 106 15.36 6.64 3.75
CA SER A 106 13.98 7.00 3.49
C SER A 106 13.21 7.04 4.81
N ILE A 107 12.38 8.07 4.93
CA ILE A 107 11.42 8.20 6.00
C ILE A 107 10.05 8.36 5.36
N PHE A 108 9.07 7.67 5.92
CA PHE A 108 7.68 7.78 5.51
C PHE A 108 6.79 7.82 6.74
N GLY A 109 5.78 8.69 6.69
CA GLY A 109 4.73 8.75 7.68
C GLY A 109 3.37 8.91 7.02
N SER A 110 2.36 8.27 7.60
CA SER A 110 0.97 8.53 7.26
C SER A 110 0.06 8.54 8.49
N TYR A 111 -1.02 9.31 8.38
CA TYR A 111 -2.06 9.45 9.39
C TYR A 111 -3.43 9.41 8.71
N ASP A 112 -4.16 8.33 8.95
CA ASP A 112 -5.50 8.05 8.40
C ASP A 112 -6.54 8.20 9.52
N PHE A 113 -7.51 9.10 9.35
CA PHE A 113 -8.50 9.38 10.39
C PHE A 113 -9.90 9.61 9.79
N PRO A 114 -10.98 9.32 10.54
CA PRO A 114 -12.33 9.56 10.07
C PRO A 114 -12.69 11.05 10.09
N ILE A 115 -13.29 11.53 9.01
CA ILE A 115 -13.85 12.88 8.89
C ILE A 115 -15.35 12.88 9.18
N MET A 116 -16.07 11.90 8.65
CA MET A 116 -17.52 11.78 8.83
C MET A 116 -17.88 10.33 9.15
N GLY A 117 -17.71 9.98 10.42
CA GLY A 117 -17.79 8.59 10.87
C GLY A 117 -16.81 7.69 10.11
N PRO A 118 -17.02 6.36 10.14
CA PRO A 118 -16.08 5.44 9.50
C PRO A 118 -16.24 5.36 7.96
N LYS A 119 -17.27 6.00 7.38
CA LYS A 119 -17.54 6.01 5.93
C LYS A 119 -16.60 6.94 5.15
N LEU A 120 -16.25 8.09 5.70
CA LEU A 120 -15.38 9.07 5.05
C LEU A 120 -14.11 9.26 5.85
N ARG A 121 -12.97 8.89 5.25
CA ARG A 121 -11.65 8.95 5.90
C ARG A 121 -10.67 9.73 5.04
N LEU A 122 -9.77 10.45 5.71
CA LEU A 122 -8.67 11.15 5.07
C LEU A 122 -7.36 10.60 5.58
N GLU A 123 -6.52 10.20 4.65
CA GLU A 123 -5.13 9.83 4.89
C GLU A 123 -4.24 10.98 4.45
N LEU A 124 -3.46 11.53 5.38
CA LEU A 124 -2.37 12.44 5.08
C LEU A 124 -1.06 11.65 5.12
N TYR A 125 -0.19 11.85 4.13
CA TYR A 125 1.07 11.14 4.07
C TYR A 125 2.21 12.05 3.60
N ALA A 126 3.41 11.73 4.04
CA ALA A 126 4.64 12.39 3.62
C ALA A 126 5.79 11.38 3.62
N GLY A 127 6.69 11.55 2.66
CA GLY A 127 7.88 10.74 2.50
C GLY A 127 9.04 11.58 2.00
N TYR A 128 10.23 11.24 2.48
CA TYR A 128 11.48 11.78 1.99
C TYR A 128 12.46 10.64 1.77
N SER A 129 13.20 10.68 0.67
CA SER A 129 14.20 9.67 0.34
C SER A 129 15.42 10.28 -0.31
N GLN A 130 16.59 9.79 0.07
CA GLN A 130 17.86 10.02 -0.61
C GLN A 130 18.39 8.70 -1.16
N PHE A 131 18.74 8.69 -2.43
CA PHE A 131 19.11 7.49 -3.15
C PHE A 131 20.28 7.73 -4.10
N ASP A 132 21.27 6.84 -4.08
CA ASP A 132 22.32 6.76 -5.11
C ASP A 132 22.02 5.62 -6.10
N VAL A 133 22.17 5.83 -7.41
CA VAL A 133 22.04 4.80 -8.44
C VAL A 133 23.30 4.83 -9.30
N ASP A 134 23.99 3.69 -9.43
CA ASP A 134 25.05 3.54 -10.43
C ASP A 134 24.43 3.55 -11.83
N GLY A 135 24.80 4.55 -12.64
CA GLY A 135 24.33 4.72 -14.01
C GLY A 135 25.06 3.83 -15.02
N GLY A 136 26.08 3.09 -14.59
CA GLY A 136 27.00 2.36 -15.45
C GLY A 136 28.02 3.27 -16.11
N GLY A 137 29.19 2.72 -16.46
CA GLY A 137 30.29 3.49 -17.07
C GLY A 137 31.05 4.40 -16.11
N GLY A 138 30.93 4.19 -14.78
CA GLY A 138 31.62 4.98 -13.75
C GLY A 138 30.92 6.29 -13.39
N ILE A 139 29.65 6.46 -13.75
CA ILE A 139 28.85 7.66 -13.45
C ILE A 139 27.79 7.31 -12.41
N ASN A 140 27.92 7.87 -11.20
CA ASN A 140 26.91 7.74 -10.15
C ASN A 140 25.87 8.87 -10.23
N PHE A 141 24.61 8.53 -9.99
CA PHE A 141 23.49 9.46 -9.91
C PHE A 141 22.97 9.56 -8.48
N LEU A 142 23.16 10.72 -7.86
CA LEU A 142 22.55 11.05 -6.57
C LEU A 142 21.19 11.66 -6.81
N GLY A 143 20.15 10.98 -6.34
CA GLY A 143 18.77 11.47 -6.35
C GLY A 143 18.24 11.73 -4.95
N HIS A 144 17.38 12.74 -4.83
CA HIS A 144 16.56 12.91 -3.64
C HIS A 144 15.11 13.17 -4.06
N GLY A 145 14.19 12.51 -3.38
CA GLY A 145 12.76 12.59 -3.64
C GLY A 145 11.99 12.98 -2.39
N SER A 146 11.04 13.89 -2.52
CA SER A 146 10.05 14.16 -1.47
C SER A 146 8.66 14.03 -2.05
N LEU A 147 7.77 13.41 -1.31
CA LEU A 147 6.36 13.30 -1.66
C LEU A 147 5.52 13.65 -0.44
N TYR A 148 4.41 14.35 -0.65
CA TYR A 148 3.40 14.51 0.38
C TYR A 148 2.04 14.71 -0.26
N GLY A 149 0.99 14.33 0.44
CA GLY A 149 -0.35 14.41 -0.11
C GLY A 149 -1.43 13.99 0.87
N GLY A 150 -2.65 14.06 0.36
CA GLY A 150 -3.85 13.58 1.01
C GLY A 150 -4.62 12.64 0.11
N LYS A 151 -5.19 11.58 0.67
CA LYS A 151 -6.13 10.66 0.00
C LYS A 151 -7.42 10.61 0.80
N LEU A 152 -8.52 11.01 0.16
CA LEU A 152 -9.87 10.90 0.71
C LEU A 152 -10.48 9.59 0.23
N ARG A 153 -10.98 8.76 1.15
CA ARG A 153 -11.68 7.50 0.87
C ARG A 153 -13.11 7.59 1.39
N TYR A 154 -14.07 7.31 0.51
CA TYR A 154 -15.48 7.24 0.83
C TYR A 154 -16.03 5.84 0.56
N ASN A 155 -16.49 5.15 1.60
CA ASN A 155 -17.23 3.89 1.45
C ASN A 155 -18.63 4.19 0.91
N ALA A 156 -18.82 3.94 -0.39
CA ALA A 156 -20.05 4.25 -1.09
C ALA A 156 -21.19 3.33 -0.67
N PHE A 157 -20.92 2.03 -0.60
CA PHE A 157 -21.87 1.03 -0.12
C PHE A 157 -21.18 -0.29 0.23
N GLN A 158 -21.92 -1.16 0.91
CA GLN A 158 -21.53 -2.53 1.19
C GLN A 158 -22.63 -3.49 0.74
N LYS A 159 -22.24 -4.66 0.25
CA LYS A 159 -23.18 -5.70 -0.17
C LYS A 159 -22.57 -7.09 -0.05
N ASP A 160 -23.21 -8.00 0.67
CA ASP A 160 -22.79 -9.41 0.80
C ASP A 160 -21.31 -9.57 1.20
N GLY A 161 -20.82 -8.69 2.10
CA GLY A 161 -19.43 -8.63 2.56
C GLY A 161 -18.44 -7.96 1.60
N TRP A 162 -18.91 -7.47 0.44
CA TRP A 162 -18.13 -6.58 -0.42
C TRP A 162 -18.21 -5.14 0.07
N PHE A 163 -17.07 -4.47 0.02
CA PHE A 163 -16.93 -3.04 0.27
C PHE A 163 -16.61 -2.35 -1.06
N PHE A 164 -17.27 -1.22 -1.31
CA PHE A 164 -17.06 -0.40 -2.50
C PHE A 164 -16.63 0.99 -2.06
N ASP A 165 -15.36 1.28 -2.22
CA ASP A 165 -14.75 2.54 -1.82
C ASP A 165 -14.42 3.38 -3.06
N LEU A 166 -14.77 4.66 -3.01
CA LEU A 166 -14.34 5.67 -3.98
C LEU A 166 -13.20 6.47 -3.35
N THR A 167 -12.19 6.79 -4.16
CA THR A 167 -11.02 7.52 -3.68
C THR A 167 -10.70 8.72 -4.57
N THR A 168 -10.22 9.79 -3.94
CA THR A 168 -9.62 10.94 -4.62
C THR A 168 -8.38 11.35 -3.83
N SER A 169 -7.36 11.86 -4.52
CA SER A 169 -6.11 12.24 -3.87
C SER A 169 -5.49 13.47 -4.52
N LEU A 170 -4.80 14.25 -3.71
CA LEU A 170 -3.96 15.34 -4.16
C LEU A 170 -2.57 15.15 -3.55
N SER A 171 -1.53 15.24 -4.35
CA SER A 171 -0.16 15.08 -3.88
C SER A 171 0.81 15.95 -4.64
N ARG A 172 1.91 16.29 -4.00
CA ARG A 172 3.06 16.91 -4.64
C ARG A 172 4.24 15.99 -4.52
N GLU A 173 4.90 15.76 -5.64
CA GLU A 173 6.13 15.00 -5.73
C GLU A 173 7.23 15.84 -6.31
N LYS A 174 8.39 15.79 -5.68
CA LYS A 174 9.62 16.38 -6.16
C LYS A 174 10.64 15.27 -6.35
N SER A 175 11.21 15.19 -7.53
CA SER A 175 12.32 14.29 -7.83
C SER A 175 13.47 15.11 -8.40
N LYS A 176 14.60 15.06 -7.71
CA LYS A 176 15.86 15.57 -8.21
C LYS A 176 16.77 14.40 -8.47
N VAL A 177 17.36 14.35 -9.66
CA VAL A 177 18.43 13.43 -10.03
C VAL A 177 19.60 14.29 -10.47
N SER A 178 20.78 14.03 -9.91
CA SER A 178 22.01 14.74 -10.25
C SER A 178 23.10 13.75 -10.62
N SER A 179 23.88 14.05 -11.67
CA SER A 179 25.04 13.26 -12.07
C SER A 179 26.31 13.79 -11.42
N SER A 180 27.18 12.88 -10.98
CA SER A 180 28.49 13.18 -10.39
C SER A 180 29.48 13.89 -11.34
N ILE A 181 29.36 13.73 -12.67
CA ILE A 181 30.36 14.24 -13.63
C ILE A 181 29.78 15.22 -14.66
N PHE A 182 28.44 15.34 -14.78
CA PHE A 182 27.78 16.31 -15.69
C PHE A 182 26.48 16.88 -15.13
N SER A 183 26.52 17.46 -13.92
CA SER A 183 25.33 17.94 -13.20
C SER A 183 24.50 18.99 -13.96
N ALA A 184 25.13 19.82 -14.80
CA ALA A 184 24.46 20.86 -15.59
C ALA A 184 23.72 20.34 -16.83
N ILE A 185 24.03 19.11 -17.29
CA ILE A 185 23.50 18.52 -18.54
C ILE A 185 22.63 17.29 -18.24
N LEU A 186 23.03 16.50 -17.23
CA LEU A 186 22.36 15.25 -16.83
C LEU A 186 21.56 15.39 -15.53
N GLY A 187 21.57 16.57 -14.91
CA GLY A 187 20.77 16.86 -13.73
C GLY A 187 19.34 17.26 -14.09
N SER A 188 18.35 16.63 -13.46
CA SER A 188 16.94 16.98 -13.61
C SER A 188 16.30 17.21 -12.26
N GLU A 189 15.55 18.29 -12.13
CA GLU A 189 14.69 18.56 -10.98
C GLU A 189 13.28 18.78 -11.51
N VAL A 190 12.39 17.85 -11.19
CA VAL A 190 11.00 17.83 -11.63
C VAL A 190 10.10 17.83 -10.41
N GLU A 191 9.19 18.79 -10.39
CA GLU A 191 8.09 18.87 -9.43
C GLU A 191 6.79 18.59 -10.17
N MET A 192 5.94 17.77 -9.57
CA MET A 192 4.66 17.32 -10.12
C MET A 192 3.59 17.48 -9.04
N ASP A 193 2.57 18.27 -9.32
CA ASP A 193 1.34 18.28 -8.53
C ASP A 193 0.34 17.33 -9.23
N LEU A 194 -0.14 16.35 -8.47
CA LEU A 194 -0.88 15.21 -8.99
C LEU A 194 -2.27 15.15 -8.38
N TRP A 195 -3.27 14.94 -9.23
CA TRP A 195 -4.63 14.63 -8.83
C TRP A 195 -4.96 13.18 -9.20
N GLY A 196 -5.39 12.40 -8.22
CA GLY A 196 -5.79 11.01 -8.41
C GLY A 196 -7.27 10.79 -8.17
N ILE A 197 -7.89 9.91 -8.94
CA ILE A 197 -9.24 9.38 -8.70
C ILE A 197 -9.23 7.86 -8.91
N GLY A 198 -9.97 7.14 -8.09
CA GLY A 198 -9.98 5.69 -8.18
C GLY A 198 -11.12 5.05 -7.41
N PHE A 199 -11.16 3.72 -7.46
CA PHE A 199 -12.05 2.91 -6.64
C PHE A 199 -11.31 1.68 -6.11
N ASP A 200 -11.76 1.20 -4.96
CA ASP A 200 -11.32 -0.05 -4.35
C ASP A 200 -12.54 -0.92 -4.03
N ILE A 201 -12.51 -2.16 -4.49
CA ILE A 201 -13.55 -3.15 -4.28
C ILE A 201 -12.90 -4.35 -3.62
N HIS A 202 -13.30 -4.66 -2.39
CA HIS A 202 -12.69 -5.77 -1.66
C HIS A 202 -13.71 -6.58 -0.89
N LYS A 203 -13.38 -7.86 -0.72
CA LYS A 203 -14.12 -8.79 0.13
C LYS A 203 -13.13 -9.74 0.79
N ARG A 204 -13.22 -9.80 2.11
CA ARG A 204 -12.48 -10.75 2.94
C ARG A 204 -13.47 -11.70 3.59
N SER A 205 -13.24 -12.99 3.39
CA SER A 205 -13.92 -14.07 4.11
C SER A 205 -12.88 -14.88 4.89
N ASP A 206 -13.35 -15.91 5.58
CA ASP A 206 -12.46 -16.82 6.30
C ASP A 206 -11.63 -17.72 5.36
N MET A 207 -12.14 -17.95 4.15
CA MET A 207 -11.54 -18.85 3.16
C MET A 207 -10.89 -18.12 1.99
N SER A 208 -11.22 -16.84 1.79
CA SER A 208 -10.83 -16.09 0.60
C SER A 208 -10.61 -14.62 0.88
N ASN A 209 -9.75 -14.01 0.08
CA ASN A 209 -9.59 -12.56 0.06
C ASN A 209 -9.45 -12.10 -1.38
N THR A 210 -10.33 -11.18 -1.79
CA THR A 210 -10.35 -10.61 -3.14
C THR A 210 -10.27 -9.10 -3.04
N SER A 211 -9.44 -8.49 -3.88
CA SER A 211 -9.39 -7.04 -4.06
C SER A 211 -9.26 -6.67 -5.53
N ILE A 212 -9.92 -5.59 -5.92
CA ILE A 212 -9.80 -4.95 -7.23
C ILE A 212 -9.69 -3.46 -7.00
N THR A 213 -8.64 -2.86 -7.51
CA THR A 213 -8.36 -1.43 -7.37
C THR A 213 -8.13 -0.83 -8.76
N PHE A 214 -8.68 0.35 -8.99
CA PHE A 214 -8.38 1.16 -10.16
C PHE A 214 -8.01 2.57 -9.70
N ASP A 215 -6.92 3.10 -10.22
CA ASP A 215 -6.47 4.46 -9.95
C ASP A 215 -6.07 5.12 -11.26
N ARG A 216 -6.57 6.34 -11.50
CA ARG A 216 -6.06 7.27 -12.50
C ARG A 216 -5.39 8.42 -11.76
N VAL A 217 -4.10 8.62 -11.99
CA VAL A 217 -3.35 9.77 -11.46
C VAL A 217 -2.95 10.66 -12.63
N GLN A 218 -3.26 11.95 -12.56
CA GLN A 218 -2.96 12.94 -13.57
C GLN A 218 -2.08 14.04 -13.00
N SER A 219 -1.10 14.48 -13.78
CA SER A 219 -0.34 15.71 -13.53
C SER A 219 -1.19 16.92 -13.87
N VAL A 220 -1.36 17.82 -12.91
CA VAL A 220 -2.23 19.01 -13.04
C VAL A 220 -1.44 20.32 -12.93
N ASP A 221 -0.30 20.30 -12.25
CA ASP A 221 0.59 21.45 -12.13
C ASP A 221 2.02 21.00 -11.76
N GLY A 222 2.92 21.95 -11.50
CA GLY A 222 4.30 21.70 -11.10
C GLY A 222 5.30 22.38 -12.03
N SER A 223 6.40 21.70 -12.32
CA SER A 223 7.47 22.23 -13.17
C SER A 223 7.02 22.47 -14.60
N SER A 224 7.64 23.44 -15.29
CA SER A 224 7.33 23.73 -16.69
C SER A 224 7.75 22.58 -17.61
N GLN A 225 7.14 22.49 -18.80
CA GLN A 225 7.46 21.48 -19.82
C GLN A 225 8.97 21.37 -20.09
N ARG A 226 9.73 22.48 -20.06
CA ARG A 226 11.18 22.49 -20.27
C ARG A 226 11.98 21.68 -19.24
N LYS A 227 11.45 21.49 -18.03
CA LYS A 227 12.06 20.62 -17.01
C LYS A 227 11.82 19.13 -17.32
N PHE A 228 10.72 18.80 -17.97
CA PHE A 228 10.40 17.46 -18.45
C PHE A 228 11.20 17.16 -19.72
N TRP A 229 11.04 18.02 -20.73
CA TRP A 229 11.77 18.01 -21.98
C TRP A 229 11.74 19.38 -22.68
N ASP A 230 12.92 19.90 -23.01
CA ASP A 230 13.11 21.06 -23.85
C ASP A 230 13.71 20.63 -25.20
N SER A 231 12.88 20.61 -26.24
CA SER A 231 13.30 20.22 -27.59
C SER A 231 14.24 21.22 -28.26
N ALA A 232 14.26 22.48 -27.81
CA ALA A 232 15.13 23.52 -28.37
C ALA A 232 16.57 23.39 -27.85
N THR A 233 16.72 23.00 -26.59
CA THR A 233 18.04 22.81 -25.96
C THR A 233 18.46 21.34 -25.87
N LEU A 234 17.58 20.41 -26.24
CA LEU A 234 17.76 18.96 -26.09
C LEU A 234 18.09 18.54 -24.65
N THR A 235 17.51 19.25 -23.67
CA THR A 235 17.71 19.01 -22.24
C THR A 235 16.38 18.67 -21.54
N GLY A 236 16.46 18.17 -20.31
CA GLY A 236 15.28 17.82 -19.50
C GLY A 236 15.43 16.48 -18.82
N ALA A 237 14.43 16.10 -18.02
CA ALA A 237 14.42 14.84 -17.28
C ALA A 237 14.40 13.60 -18.17
N ARG A 238 13.70 13.65 -19.31
CA ARG A 238 13.73 12.57 -20.31
C ARG A 238 13.26 13.10 -21.65
N THR A 239 13.94 12.68 -22.72
CA THR A 239 13.56 13.00 -24.10
C THR A 239 12.06 12.76 -24.34
N ASN A 240 11.36 13.73 -24.92
CA ASN A 240 9.93 13.66 -25.23
C ASN A 240 9.03 13.31 -24.03
N ALA A 241 9.44 13.53 -22.79
CA ALA A 241 8.53 13.41 -21.65
C ALA A 241 7.59 14.61 -21.61
N ASP A 242 6.31 14.34 -21.36
CA ASP A 242 5.28 15.38 -21.22
C ASP A 242 5.06 15.72 -19.75
N ARG A 243 4.78 16.99 -19.47
CA ARG A 243 4.33 17.47 -18.16
C ARG A 243 2.90 17.01 -17.87
N ASP A 244 2.05 16.99 -18.90
CA ASP A 244 0.61 16.77 -18.78
C ASP A 244 0.29 15.30 -19.09
N PHE A 245 0.68 14.42 -18.16
CA PHE A 245 0.47 12.97 -18.29
C PHE A 245 -0.59 12.45 -17.31
N SER A 246 -1.21 11.32 -17.67
CA SER A 246 -2.03 10.49 -16.81
C SER A 246 -1.48 9.05 -16.76
N ILE A 247 -1.54 8.44 -15.58
CA ILE A 247 -1.21 7.03 -15.37
C ILE A 247 -2.45 6.31 -14.90
N TYR A 248 -2.84 5.27 -15.62
CA TYR A 248 -3.93 4.37 -15.29
C TYR A 248 -3.35 3.10 -14.69
N THR A 249 -3.71 2.77 -13.45
CA THR A 249 -3.31 1.54 -12.78
C THR A 249 -4.55 0.72 -12.45
N THR A 250 -4.61 -0.51 -12.94
CA THR A 250 -5.60 -1.50 -12.51
C THR A 250 -4.87 -2.62 -11.78
N ALA A 251 -5.28 -2.92 -10.55
CA ALA A 251 -4.75 -4.04 -9.78
C ALA A 251 -5.89 -4.97 -9.37
N ALA A 252 -5.65 -6.28 -9.46
CA ALA A 252 -6.57 -7.30 -8.97
C ALA A 252 -5.78 -8.36 -8.24
N SER A 253 -6.28 -8.81 -7.09
CA SER A 253 -5.71 -9.94 -6.37
C SER A 253 -6.80 -10.84 -5.82
N HIS A 254 -6.52 -12.14 -5.81
CA HIS A 254 -7.40 -13.13 -5.23
C HIS A 254 -6.56 -14.20 -4.54
N SER A 255 -6.87 -14.49 -3.29
CA SER A 255 -6.32 -15.62 -2.56
C SER A 255 -7.44 -16.51 -2.04
N GLN A 256 -7.24 -17.81 -2.12
CA GLN A 256 -8.22 -18.83 -1.76
C GLN A 256 -7.51 -19.97 -1.04
N TYR A 257 -8.01 -20.33 0.14
CA TYR A 257 -7.66 -21.60 0.77
C TYR A 257 -8.38 -22.75 0.06
N LEU A 258 -7.65 -23.83 -0.22
CA LEU A 258 -8.16 -24.97 -1.00
C LEU A 258 -8.72 -26.10 -0.12
N ASP A 259 -8.50 -26.01 1.19
CA ASP A 259 -8.94 -26.97 2.20
C ASP A 259 -9.44 -26.24 3.45
N ASN A 260 -10.34 -26.89 4.20
CA ASN A 260 -10.97 -26.32 5.40
C ASN A 260 -9.96 -26.06 6.54
N ASP A 261 -8.87 -26.83 6.57
CA ASP A 261 -7.79 -26.70 7.55
C ASP A 261 -6.84 -25.55 7.20
N LYS A 262 -7.07 -24.87 6.06
CA LYS A 262 -6.32 -23.72 5.56
C LYS A 262 -4.82 -24.00 5.41
N ILE A 263 -4.49 -25.22 5.02
CA ILE A 263 -3.12 -25.71 4.80
C ILE A 263 -2.60 -25.21 3.46
N GLN A 264 -3.42 -25.27 2.42
CA GLN A 264 -3.08 -24.95 1.05
C GLN A 264 -3.74 -23.63 0.65
N ARG A 265 -2.96 -22.72 0.07
CA ARG A 265 -3.46 -21.44 -0.42
C ARG A 265 -2.96 -21.17 -1.83
N LEU A 266 -3.88 -20.80 -2.71
CA LEU A 266 -3.57 -20.29 -4.04
C LEU A 266 -3.80 -18.78 -4.05
N THR A 267 -2.80 -18.02 -4.49
CA THR A 267 -2.86 -16.56 -4.63
C THR A 267 -2.52 -16.17 -6.06
N GLY A 268 -3.40 -15.40 -6.69
CA GLY A 268 -3.16 -14.74 -7.97
C GLY A 268 -3.15 -13.22 -7.79
N SER A 269 -2.26 -12.54 -8.49
CA SER A 269 -2.26 -11.08 -8.57
C SER A 269 -1.97 -10.60 -10.00
N LEU A 270 -2.57 -9.47 -10.35
CA LEU A 270 -2.41 -8.77 -11.62
C LEU A 270 -2.29 -7.27 -11.32
N ARG A 271 -1.33 -6.59 -11.95
CA ARG A 271 -1.21 -5.13 -11.95
C ARG A 271 -0.90 -4.68 -13.36
N TRP A 272 -1.76 -3.86 -13.93
CA TRP A 272 -1.64 -3.29 -15.26
C TRP A 272 -1.52 -1.78 -15.17
N ILE A 273 -0.46 -1.24 -15.76
CA ILE A 273 -0.08 0.17 -15.69
C ILE A 273 0.03 0.69 -17.11
N VAL A 274 -0.75 1.71 -17.43
CA VAL A 274 -0.78 2.33 -18.76
C VAL A 274 -0.71 3.83 -18.59
N PRO A 275 0.36 4.49 -19.07
CA PRO A 275 0.35 5.93 -19.23
C PRO A 275 -0.17 6.34 -20.61
N ASP A 276 -0.71 7.55 -20.71
CA ASP A 276 -1.07 8.19 -21.98
C ASP A 276 0.16 8.82 -22.67
N GLU A 277 1.13 9.27 -21.88
CA GLU A 277 2.34 9.96 -22.33
C GLU A 277 3.62 9.32 -21.82
N ARG A 278 4.75 9.76 -22.38
CA ARG A 278 6.08 9.33 -21.91
C ARG A 278 6.39 9.98 -20.56
N LEU A 279 6.74 9.15 -19.57
CA LEU A 279 6.91 9.58 -18.19
C LEU A 279 8.36 9.98 -17.87
N VAL A 280 8.55 10.82 -16.86
CA VAL A 280 9.88 11.05 -16.27
C VAL A 280 10.35 9.80 -15.51
N PRO A 281 11.68 9.58 -15.34
CA PRO A 281 12.21 8.38 -14.68
C PRO A 281 11.62 8.10 -13.30
N ALA A 282 11.29 9.16 -12.55
CA ALA A 282 10.68 9.06 -11.23
C ALA A 282 9.27 8.43 -11.22
N LYS A 283 8.60 8.38 -12.38
CA LYS A 283 7.25 7.83 -12.57
C LYS A 283 7.21 6.54 -13.37
N MET A 284 8.35 6.11 -13.91
CA MET A 284 8.45 4.84 -14.63
C MET A 284 8.30 3.65 -13.68
N THR A 285 7.83 2.54 -14.21
CA THR A 285 7.69 1.27 -13.49
C THR A 285 8.95 0.41 -13.67
N THR A 286 9.41 -0.19 -12.58
CA THR A 286 10.50 -1.17 -12.57
C THR A 286 9.94 -2.61 -12.62
N PHE A 287 10.58 -3.46 -13.42
CA PHE A 287 10.27 -4.88 -13.59
C PHE A 287 11.52 -5.73 -13.33
N GLY A 288 11.34 -6.80 -12.55
CA GLY A 288 12.41 -7.67 -12.04
C GLY A 288 12.73 -7.39 -10.58
N GLY A 289 12.81 -8.45 -9.77
CA GLY A 289 13.03 -8.36 -8.33
C GLY A 289 12.00 -9.12 -7.49
N MET A 290 12.19 -9.11 -6.16
CA MET A 290 11.33 -9.84 -5.23
C MET A 290 9.86 -9.41 -5.31
N TYR A 291 9.63 -8.10 -5.50
CA TYR A 291 8.29 -7.49 -5.48
C TYR A 291 7.67 -7.26 -6.86
N SER A 292 8.29 -7.79 -7.92
CA SER A 292 7.75 -7.71 -9.28
C SER A 292 7.76 -9.09 -9.94
N VAL A 293 8.82 -9.44 -10.66
CA VAL A 293 9.00 -10.75 -11.28
C VAL A 293 10.15 -11.46 -10.55
N ARG A 294 9.78 -12.36 -9.62
CA ARG A 294 10.74 -13.17 -8.86
C ARG A 294 11.60 -14.01 -9.81
N GLY A 295 12.85 -14.29 -9.42
CA GLY A 295 13.82 -15.01 -10.24
C GLY A 295 14.67 -14.11 -11.15
N TYR A 296 14.29 -12.84 -11.33
CA TYR A 296 15.08 -11.83 -12.03
C TYR A 296 15.83 -10.92 -11.06
N LYS A 297 16.96 -10.35 -11.52
CA LYS A 297 17.65 -9.27 -10.82
C LYS A 297 16.74 -8.06 -10.64
N GLU A 298 16.96 -7.33 -9.57
CA GLU A 298 16.25 -6.09 -9.24
C GLU A 298 16.42 -5.02 -10.32
N SER A 299 15.33 -4.31 -10.63
CA SER A 299 15.29 -3.23 -11.63
C SER A 299 15.81 -3.62 -13.03
N ARG A 300 15.58 -4.87 -13.45
CA ARG A 300 16.09 -5.42 -14.72
C ARG A 300 15.60 -4.66 -15.95
N ILE A 301 14.35 -4.19 -15.93
CA ILE A 301 13.71 -3.39 -16.98
C ILE A 301 12.99 -2.21 -16.32
N ILE A 302 13.09 -1.03 -16.92
CA ILE A 302 12.38 0.17 -16.49
C ILE A 302 11.58 0.69 -17.69
N ALA A 303 10.27 0.82 -17.54
CA ALA A 303 9.37 1.21 -18.63
C ALA A 303 8.25 2.14 -18.14
N ASP A 304 7.61 2.85 -19.06
CA ASP A 304 6.51 3.78 -18.76
C ASP A 304 5.28 3.05 -18.19
N GLY A 305 4.97 1.87 -18.74
CA GLY A 305 3.88 1.02 -18.29
C GLY A 305 4.20 -0.45 -18.54
N GLY A 306 3.26 -1.30 -18.17
CA GLY A 306 3.35 -2.75 -18.40
C GLY A 306 2.41 -3.54 -17.50
N ILE A 307 2.54 -4.85 -17.56
CA ILE A 307 1.72 -5.81 -16.81
C ILE A 307 2.62 -6.64 -15.91
N LEU A 308 2.25 -6.74 -14.63
CA LEU A 308 2.80 -7.68 -13.67
C LEU A 308 1.70 -8.68 -13.31
N ALA A 309 1.97 -9.96 -13.52
CA ALA A 309 1.07 -11.02 -13.10
C ALA A 309 1.85 -12.04 -12.28
N SER A 310 1.25 -12.57 -11.23
CA SER A 310 1.85 -13.63 -10.44
C SER A 310 0.81 -14.64 -9.99
N VAL A 311 1.22 -15.90 -9.92
CA VAL A 311 0.47 -16.97 -9.28
C VAL A 311 1.40 -17.63 -8.28
N GLN A 312 0.92 -17.85 -7.07
CA GLN A 312 1.67 -18.46 -5.99
C GLN A 312 0.81 -19.51 -5.30
N TYR A 313 1.36 -20.71 -5.18
CA TYR A 313 0.82 -21.78 -4.35
C TYR A 313 1.64 -21.86 -3.05
N GLU A 314 0.97 -21.96 -1.93
CA GLU A 314 1.59 -22.07 -0.61
C GLU A 314 1.05 -23.29 0.12
N TYR A 315 1.95 -23.99 0.81
CA TYR A 315 1.63 -25.11 1.68
C TYR A 315 2.17 -24.84 3.09
N ASP A 316 1.27 -24.79 4.07
CA ASP A 316 1.58 -24.50 5.47
C ASP A 316 1.86 -25.80 6.23
N LEU A 317 3.15 -26.10 6.43
CA LEU A 317 3.61 -27.31 7.12
C LEU A 317 3.11 -27.37 8.56
N VAL A 318 3.16 -26.25 9.29
CA VAL A 318 2.75 -26.19 10.70
C VAL A 318 1.27 -26.51 10.85
N LYS A 319 0.43 -25.97 9.96
CA LYS A 319 -1.00 -26.30 9.97
C LYS A 319 -1.27 -27.73 9.56
N HIS A 320 -0.48 -28.27 8.63
CA HIS A 320 -0.59 -29.67 8.25
C HIS A 320 -0.33 -30.59 9.45
N ASP A 321 0.76 -30.36 10.18
CA ASP A 321 1.13 -31.16 11.35
C ASP A 321 0.11 -31.01 12.49
N ALA A 322 -0.39 -29.79 12.72
CA ALA A 322 -1.46 -29.53 13.68
C ALA A 322 -2.77 -30.26 13.32
N ALA A 323 -3.13 -30.30 12.03
CA ALA A 323 -4.31 -31.05 11.56
C ALA A 323 -4.15 -32.57 11.72
N GLN A 324 -2.91 -33.07 11.72
CA GLN A 324 -2.59 -34.47 12.03
C GLN A 324 -2.53 -34.78 13.53
N GLY A 325 -2.78 -33.79 14.40
CA GLY A 325 -2.75 -33.97 15.85
C GLY A 325 -1.32 -34.00 16.44
N GLN A 326 -0.32 -33.55 15.68
CA GLN A 326 1.02 -33.37 16.22
C GLN A 326 1.10 -32.11 17.10
N PRO A 327 1.88 -32.13 18.20
CA PRO A 327 2.02 -30.98 19.06
C PRO A 327 2.64 -29.80 18.30
N THR A 328 2.05 -28.61 18.45
CA THR A 328 2.61 -27.39 17.86
C THR A 328 4.05 -27.19 18.37
N PRO A 329 5.04 -27.05 17.49
CA PRO A 329 6.43 -26.91 17.91
C PRO A 329 6.59 -25.68 18.81
N THR A 330 7.19 -25.88 19.97
CA THR A 330 7.51 -24.80 20.91
C THR A 330 8.54 -23.86 20.29
N LEU A 331 8.45 -22.56 20.62
CA LEU A 331 9.23 -21.43 20.05
C LEU A 331 10.77 -21.55 20.03
N GLY A 332 11.37 -22.65 20.51
CA GLY A 332 12.82 -22.87 20.60
C GLY A 332 13.45 -23.67 19.46
N GLU A 333 12.68 -24.32 18.58
CA GLU A 333 13.23 -25.13 17.48
C GLU A 333 13.16 -24.35 16.15
N TYR A 334 14.33 -24.17 15.51
CA TYR A 334 14.44 -23.55 14.20
C TYR A 334 13.97 -24.53 13.12
N GLU A 335 12.66 -24.63 12.92
CA GLU A 335 12.07 -25.51 11.91
C GLU A 335 11.39 -24.71 10.79
N ILE A 336 11.39 -25.26 9.57
CA ILE A 336 10.83 -24.62 8.38
C ILE A 336 9.30 -24.54 8.54
N LYS A 337 8.76 -23.34 8.79
CA LYS A 337 7.33 -23.16 9.09
C LYS A 337 6.42 -23.13 7.87
N LYS A 338 6.93 -22.74 6.70
CA LYS A 338 6.16 -22.59 5.45
C LYS A 338 7.01 -22.92 4.24
N LEU A 339 6.42 -23.62 3.28
CA LEU A 339 7.01 -23.85 1.96
C LEU A 339 6.13 -23.19 0.89
N ALA A 340 6.75 -22.32 0.10
CA ALA A 340 6.14 -21.71 -1.08
C ALA A 340 6.96 -22.13 -2.31
N PRO A 341 6.64 -23.27 -2.95
CA PRO A 341 7.32 -23.67 -4.17
C PRO A 341 7.05 -22.61 -5.26
N LEU A 342 8.13 -21.96 -5.73
CA LEU A 342 8.06 -20.99 -6.81
C LEU A 342 8.17 -21.72 -8.15
N VAL A 343 7.10 -21.67 -8.95
CA VAL A 343 7.13 -22.11 -10.35
C VAL A 343 7.19 -20.84 -11.21
N PHE A 344 8.28 -20.68 -11.95
CA PHE A 344 8.45 -19.59 -12.92
C PHE A 344 7.84 -20.01 -14.26
N PHE A 345 7.10 -19.11 -14.90
CA PHE A 345 6.66 -19.24 -16.30
C PHE A 345 6.92 -17.94 -17.05
#